data_AF-A0A9P5W6S3-F1
#
_entry.id   AF-A0A9P5W6S3-F1
#
_cell.length_a   1.000
_cell.length_b   1.000
_cell.length_c   1.000
_cell.angle_alpha   90.00
_cell.angle_beta   90.00
_cell.angle_gamma   90.00
#
_symmetry.space_group_name_H-M   'P 1'
#
loop_
_entity.id
_entity.type
_entity.pdbx_description
1 polymer ?
#
loop_
_entity_poly.entity_id
_entity_poly.type
_entity_poly.pdbx_seq_one_letter_code
_entity_poly.pdbx_strand_id
1 'polypeptide(L)'
;MATRDKPHPLEFLIGTWSGRGEGFYPTIPRFEFFEELTFVKDPAGRPVVVYTQKTRRAVPGEAGEAGAEGSKVPGPPLHAESGFIRMPGWSNETCELILSQPTGVASIEVGMISGTTIAWEATGIVRSPSAKPPHVTQFTRNWIIDPAEKTFKYTFSMATDNTPLQPHLEVVLNKFLPHTFLATFLLLAQYNLTENMAMKLELELDHLPYTIHRFPPSTPASIYLPLIDNQAWYSITKTPEEISLVISHHYADTKDNQLVSGSGDNEHKITPGWSCFKVKGPLDFSYVGIMANLSGVLAENSISVFVVSTYDTDYILVKEDKAMEAKKAFEGVGHSVQSSL
;
A
#
# COMPACT_ATOMS: atom_id res chain seq x y z
N MET A 1 -14.40 -24.29 13.17
CA MET A 1 -13.80 -23.67 14.36
C MET A 1 -12.38 -24.21 14.47
N ALA A 2 -11.38 -23.48 13.96
CA ALA A 2 -9.99 -23.95 13.95
C ALA A 2 -9.05 -22.75 14.12
N THR A 3 -8.48 -22.67 15.33
CA THR A 3 -7.19 -22.07 15.74
C THR A 3 -6.77 -20.73 15.12
N ARG A 4 -7.21 -19.62 15.73
CA ARG A 4 -6.70 -18.26 15.46
C ARG A 4 -5.27 -18.00 15.97
N ASP A 5 -4.66 -18.95 16.69
CA ASP A 5 -3.42 -18.70 17.46
C ASP A 5 -2.14 -19.33 16.86
N LYS A 6 -2.21 -20.10 15.77
CA LYS A 6 -1.00 -20.67 15.14
C LYS A 6 -0.56 -19.77 13.97
N PRO A 7 0.71 -19.31 13.93
CA PRO A 7 1.22 -18.54 12.79
C PRO A 7 1.14 -19.37 11.51
N HIS A 8 0.98 -18.71 10.38
CA HIS A 8 0.90 -19.39 9.09
C HIS A 8 2.25 -20.08 8.81
N PRO A 9 2.31 -21.33 8.31
CA PRO A 9 3.57 -22.03 8.03
C PRO A 9 4.53 -21.24 7.12
N LEU A 10 3.97 -20.46 6.20
CA LEU A 10 4.68 -19.59 5.27
C LEU A 10 4.81 -18.14 5.74
N GLU A 11 4.76 -17.87 7.04
CA GLU A 11 4.86 -16.51 7.59
C GLU A 11 6.10 -15.75 7.05
N PHE A 12 7.20 -16.48 6.84
CA PHE A 12 8.46 -15.93 6.34
C PHE A 12 8.34 -15.33 4.93
N LEU A 13 7.37 -15.75 4.11
CA LEU A 13 7.12 -15.18 2.78
C LEU A 13 6.28 -13.90 2.82
N ILE A 14 5.44 -13.72 3.83
CA ILE A 14 4.38 -12.71 3.82
C ILE A 14 4.94 -11.29 3.71
N GLY A 15 4.35 -10.50 2.81
CA GLY A 15 4.74 -9.12 2.51
C GLY A 15 5.11 -8.91 1.04
N THR A 16 5.71 -7.76 0.78
CA THR A 16 6.20 -7.38 -0.55
C THR A 16 7.72 -7.47 -0.58
N TRP A 17 8.26 -7.93 -1.70
CA TRP A 17 9.69 -8.08 -1.94
C TRP A 17 10.00 -7.45 -3.29
N SER A 18 11.07 -6.65 -3.35
CA SER A 18 11.48 -6.01 -4.59
C SER A 18 12.99 -5.99 -4.76
N GLY A 19 13.43 -6.01 -6.01
CA GLY A 19 14.86 -6.08 -6.34
C GLY A 19 15.10 -6.30 -7.81
N ARG A 20 16.22 -6.97 -8.11
CA ARG A 20 16.69 -7.20 -9.47
C ARG A 20 16.94 -8.68 -9.72
N GLY A 21 16.77 -9.05 -10.97
CA GLY A 21 17.09 -10.37 -11.48
C GLY A 21 17.82 -10.30 -12.81
N GLU A 22 18.57 -11.36 -13.11
CA GLU A 22 19.18 -11.60 -14.40
C GLU A 22 18.48 -12.79 -15.06
N GLY A 23 18.08 -12.62 -16.32
CA GLY A 23 17.54 -13.66 -17.16
C GLY A 23 18.51 -14.03 -18.26
N PHE A 24 18.66 -15.33 -18.53
CA PHE A 24 19.56 -15.85 -19.53
C PHE A 24 19.08 -17.21 -20.03
N TYR A 25 19.43 -17.58 -21.26
CA TYR A 25 19.12 -18.90 -21.81
C TYR A 25 20.01 -19.13 -23.03
N PRO A 26 20.28 -20.36 -23.48
CA PRO A 26 21.16 -20.57 -24.64
C PRO A 26 20.74 -19.83 -25.92
N THR A 27 19.45 -19.58 -26.10
CA THR A 27 18.89 -18.96 -27.30
C THR A 27 18.67 -17.45 -27.18
N ILE A 28 18.93 -16.84 -26.02
CA ILE A 28 18.75 -15.40 -25.80
C ILE A 28 19.93 -14.80 -25.03
N PRO A 29 20.31 -13.54 -25.31
CA PRO A 29 21.33 -12.87 -24.53
C PRO A 29 20.88 -12.69 -23.07
N ARG A 30 21.87 -12.50 -22.19
CA ARG A 30 21.60 -12.09 -20.81
C ARG A 30 20.87 -10.75 -20.79
N PHE A 31 19.92 -10.59 -19.88
CA PHE A 31 19.19 -9.35 -19.67
C PHE A 31 18.87 -9.15 -18.19
N GLU A 32 18.82 -7.90 -17.75
CA GLU A 32 18.43 -7.55 -16.39
C GLU A 32 16.97 -7.06 -16.33
N PHE A 33 16.33 -7.33 -15.20
CA PHE A 33 14.98 -6.87 -14.92
C PHE A 33 14.83 -6.50 -13.46
N PHE A 34 13.87 -5.61 -13.20
CA PHE A 34 13.34 -5.41 -11.86
C PHE A 34 12.15 -6.32 -11.64
N GLU A 35 12.00 -6.76 -10.40
CA GLU A 35 10.93 -7.64 -9.99
C GLU A 35 10.31 -7.19 -8.67
N GLU A 36 9.00 -7.39 -8.58
CA GLU A 36 8.23 -7.27 -7.36
C GLU A 36 7.41 -8.56 -7.14
N LEU A 37 7.53 -9.13 -5.95
CA LEU A 37 6.72 -10.24 -5.45
C LEU A 37 5.84 -9.77 -4.30
N THR A 38 4.59 -10.22 -4.26
CA THR A 38 3.69 -9.99 -3.14
C THR A 38 3.07 -11.30 -2.67
N PHE A 39 3.09 -11.50 -1.35
CA PHE A 39 2.51 -12.64 -0.65
C PHE A 39 1.52 -12.15 0.40
N VAL A 40 0.23 -12.45 0.23
CA VAL A 40 -0.85 -12.02 1.13
C VAL A 40 -1.54 -13.24 1.73
N LYS A 41 -1.75 -13.24 3.06
CA LYS A 41 -2.53 -14.29 3.71
C LYS A 41 -3.99 -14.23 3.25
N ASP A 42 -4.62 -15.39 3.15
CA ASP A 42 -6.06 -15.45 2.96
C ASP A 42 -6.80 -14.71 4.11
N PRO A 43 -7.65 -13.71 3.82
CA PRO A 43 -8.37 -12.96 4.85
C PRO A 43 -9.31 -13.81 5.71
N ALA A 44 -9.78 -14.94 5.18
CA ALA A 44 -10.61 -15.88 5.92
C ALA A 44 -9.79 -16.84 6.81
N GLY A 45 -8.45 -16.70 6.86
CA GLY A 45 -7.57 -17.49 7.71
C GLY A 45 -7.34 -18.92 7.22
N ARG A 46 -7.61 -19.22 5.95
CA ARG A 46 -7.32 -20.52 5.35
C ARG A 46 -5.80 -20.69 5.16
N PRO A 47 -5.30 -21.94 5.06
CA PRO A 47 -3.88 -22.22 4.77
C PRO A 47 -3.55 -21.97 3.29
N VAL A 48 -3.76 -20.73 2.85
CA VAL A 48 -3.60 -20.25 1.48
C VAL A 48 -2.94 -18.88 1.52
N VAL A 49 -1.95 -18.69 0.64
CA VAL A 49 -1.29 -17.41 0.39
C VAL A 49 -1.56 -17.00 -1.04
N VAL A 50 -2.02 -15.77 -1.25
CA VAL A 50 -2.13 -15.15 -2.56
C VAL A 50 -0.74 -14.70 -2.99
N TYR A 51 -0.34 -15.09 -4.21
CA TYR A 51 0.97 -14.77 -4.79
C TYR A 51 0.80 -13.98 -6.08
N THR A 52 1.56 -12.90 -6.22
CA THR A 52 1.65 -12.09 -7.43
C THR A 52 3.09 -11.70 -7.71
N GLN A 53 3.51 -11.82 -8.96
CA GLN A 53 4.80 -11.41 -9.48
C GLN A 53 4.60 -10.43 -10.63
N LYS A 54 5.41 -9.36 -10.66
CA LYS A 54 5.51 -8.45 -11.82
C LYS A 54 6.96 -8.14 -12.10
N THR A 55 7.36 -8.21 -13.37
CA THR A 55 8.70 -7.79 -13.81
C THR A 55 8.63 -6.70 -14.86
N ARG A 56 9.70 -5.93 -14.94
CA ARG A 56 9.90 -4.88 -15.94
C ARG A 56 11.36 -4.78 -16.31
N ARG A 57 11.64 -4.27 -17.49
CA ARG A 57 13.02 -4.12 -17.96
C ARG A 57 13.79 -3.17 -17.05
N ALA A 58 15.03 -3.51 -16.73
CA ALA A 58 15.95 -2.53 -16.15
C ALA A 58 16.35 -1.54 -17.26
N VAL A 59 16.24 -0.23 -16.98
CA VAL A 59 16.73 0.82 -17.88
C VAL A 59 18.02 1.43 -17.32
N PRO A 60 19.03 1.72 -18.17
CA PRO A 60 20.28 2.32 -17.72
C PRO A 60 20.05 3.60 -16.92
N GLY A 61 20.74 3.73 -15.79
CA GLY A 61 20.64 4.86 -14.89
C GLY A 61 19.52 4.79 -13.86
N GLU A 62 18.55 3.88 -13.94
CA GLU A 62 17.45 3.83 -12.97
C GLU A 62 17.95 3.68 -11.50
N ALA A 63 17.37 4.48 -10.59
CA ALA A 63 17.80 4.58 -9.19
C ALA A 63 17.97 3.19 -8.54
N GLY A 64 19.16 2.97 -7.97
CA GLY A 64 19.66 1.67 -7.51
C GLY A 64 21.18 1.52 -7.68
N GLU A 65 21.83 2.39 -8.46
CA GLU A 65 23.27 2.62 -8.44
C GLU A 65 23.60 3.84 -7.57
N ALA A 66 24.61 3.74 -6.70
CA ALA A 66 25.06 4.85 -5.90
C ALA A 66 25.66 5.95 -6.81
N GLY A 67 24.93 7.07 -6.96
CA GLY A 67 25.46 8.29 -7.59
C GLY A 67 25.01 8.59 -9.02
N ALA A 68 24.01 7.90 -9.58
CA ALA A 68 23.46 8.24 -10.90
C ALA A 68 22.15 9.05 -10.80
N GLU A 69 22.08 10.20 -11.48
CA GLU A 69 20.81 10.88 -11.80
C GLU A 69 20.03 10.04 -12.80
N GLY A 70 19.24 9.11 -12.27
CA GLY A 70 18.57 8.10 -13.06
C GLY A 70 17.37 8.58 -13.87
N SER A 71 17.11 7.87 -14.98
CA SER A 71 15.83 7.97 -15.68
C SER A 71 14.68 7.78 -14.68
N LYS A 72 13.81 8.80 -14.57
CA LYS A 72 12.62 8.78 -13.71
C LYS A 72 11.47 7.92 -14.28
N VAL A 73 11.64 7.37 -15.48
CA VAL A 73 10.62 6.56 -16.15
C VAL A 73 10.97 5.09 -16.01
N PRO A 74 10.10 4.27 -15.38
CA PRO A 74 10.29 2.83 -15.28
C PRO A 74 10.37 2.17 -16.67
N GLY A 75 11.20 1.14 -16.79
CA GLY A 75 11.23 0.32 -18.01
C GLY A 75 9.91 -0.39 -18.30
N PRO A 76 9.67 -0.81 -19.56
CA PRO A 76 8.43 -1.46 -19.95
C PRO A 76 8.21 -2.78 -19.20
N PRO A 77 6.94 -3.18 -18.94
CA PRO A 77 6.61 -4.48 -18.37
C PRO A 77 7.17 -5.65 -19.18
N LEU A 78 7.54 -6.72 -18.48
CA LEU A 78 8.03 -7.97 -19.05
C LEU A 78 7.07 -9.13 -18.70
N HIS A 79 7.49 -10.02 -17.79
CA HIS A 79 6.73 -11.18 -17.36
C HIS A 79 5.87 -10.84 -16.13
N ALA A 80 4.77 -11.54 -15.97
CA ALA A 80 3.97 -11.52 -14.75
C ALA A 80 3.44 -12.92 -14.47
N GLU A 81 3.19 -13.24 -13.23
CA GLU A 81 2.47 -14.45 -12.85
C GLU A 81 1.67 -14.21 -11.57
N SER A 82 0.58 -14.94 -11.41
CA SER A 82 -0.24 -14.81 -10.22
C SER A 82 -0.98 -16.10 -9.91
N GLY A 83 -1.30 -16.29 -8.64
CA GLY A 83 -2.12 -17.40 -8.19
C GLY A 83 -2.01 -17.62 -6.69
N PHE A 84 -1.89 -18.88 -6.28
CA PHE A 84 -2.03 -19.26 -4.87
C PHE A 84 -0.98 -20.29 -4.45
N ILE A 85 -0.41 -20.10 -3.27
CA ILE A 85 0.30 -21.15 -2.54
C ILE A 85 -0.68 -21.76 -1.54
N ARG A 86 -0.90 -23.07 -1.64
CA ARG A 86 -1.76 -23.84 -0.74
C ARG A 86 -0.91 -24.68 0.19
N MET A 87 -1.40 -24.84 1.41
CA MET A 87 -0.76 -25.62 2.46
C MET A 87 -1.72 -26.72 2.93
N PRO A 88 -1.85 -27.84 2.18
CA PRO A 88 -2.73 -28.94 2.55
C PRO A 88 -2.47 -29.41 3.98
N GLY A 89 -3.52 -29.51 4.79
CA GLY A 89 -3.42 -29.99 6.17
C GLY A 89 -2.57 -29.13 7.10
N TRP A 90 -2.24 -27.88 6.74
CA TRP A 90 -1.29 -27.04 7.50
C TRP A 90 0.09 -27.70 7.67
N SER A 91 0.53 -28.45 6.65
CA SER A 91 1.88 -29.03 6.58
C SER A 91 2.95 -27.95 6.77
N ASN A 92 4.08 -28.31 7.35
CA ASN A 92 5.30 -27.49 7.36
C ASN A 92 6.37 -28.05 6.43
N GLU A 93 6.06 -29.13 5.70
CA GLU A 93 7.01 -29.89 4.88
C GLU A 93 6.74 -29.73 3.39
N THR A 94 5.47 -29.54 3.02
CA THR A 94 5.03 -29.58 1.61
C THR A 94 3.98 -28.53 1.33
N CYS A 95 4.08 -27.84 0.19
CA CYS A 95 3.10 -26.86 -0.28
C CYS A 95 2.85 -27.00 -1.78
N GLU A 96 1.78 -26.38 -2.29
CA GLU A 96 1.38 -26.44 -3.70
C GLU A 96 1.29 -25.01 -4.25
N LEU A 97 1.92 -24.73 -5.38
CA LEU A 97 1.83 -23.43 -6.06
C LEU A 97 1.03 -23.58 -7.35
N ILE A 98 -0.03 -22.79 -7.49
CA ILE A 98 -0.93 -22.80 -8.65
C ILE A 98 -0.83 -21.44 -9.32
N LEU A 99 -0.45 -21.42 -10.60
CA LEU A 99 -0.12 -20.18 -11.31
C LEU A 99 -0.82 -20.04 -12.65
N SER A 100 -1.06 -18.79 -13.03
CA SER A 100 -1.35 -18.36 -14.39
C SER A 100 -0.37 -17.28 -14.84
N GLN A 101 -0.04 -17.31 -16.13
CA GLN A 101 0.88 -16.39 -16.79
C GLN A 101 0.19 -15.74 -18.00
N PRO A 102 0.47 -14.44 -18.30
CA PRO A 102 -0.12 -13.73 -19.43
C PRO A 102 0.36 -14.27 -20.79
N THR A 103 1.40 -15.12 -20.79
CA THR A 103 1.89 -15.87 -21.95
C THR A 103 0.95 -17.00 -22.41
N GLY A 104 -0.15 -17.22 -21.67
CA GLY A 104 -1.11 -18.29 -21.94
C GLY A 104 -0.73 -19.62 -21.30
N VAL A 105 0.13 -19.62 -20.28
CA VAL A 105 0.57 -20.81 -19.54
C VAL A 105 -0.06 -20.82 -18.15
N ALA A 106 -0.48 -22.01 -17.69
CA ALA A 106 -0.85 -22.25 -16.30
C ALA A 106 -0.12 -23.48 -15.78
N SER A 107 0.17 -23.51 -14.49
CA SER A 107 0.96 -24.59 -13.89
C SER A 107 0.55 -24.93 -12.46
N ILE A 108 0.91 -26.14 -12.06
CA ILE A 108 0.89 -26.62 -10.68
C ILE A 108 2.30 -27.08 -10.34
N GLU A 109 2.83 -26.57 -9.23
CA GLU A 109 4.14 -26.94 -8.69
C GLU A 109 3.97 -27.49 -7.27
N VAL A 110 4.80 -28.47 -6.91
CA VAL A 110 4.87 -29.00 -5.53
C VAL A 110 6.18 -28.52 -4.92
N GLY A 111 6.09 -27.90 -3.75
CA GLY A 111 7.21 -27.33 -3.00
C GLY A 111 7.56 -28.17 -1.78
N MET A 112 8.83 -28.52 -1.63
CA MET A 112 9.38 -29.12 -0.41
C MET A 112 10.00 -28.02 0.46
N ILE A 113 9.54 -27.89 1.70
CA ILE A 113 9.95 -26.86 2.65
C ILE A 113 11.05 -27.40 3.55
N SER A 114 12.16 -26.66 3.67
CA SER A 114 13.23 -26.91 4.63
C SER A 114 13.64 -25.60 5.28
N GLY A 115 13.17 -25.38 6.52
CA GLY A 115 13.32 -24.09 7.20
C GLY A 115 12.64 -22.97 6.42
N THR A 116 13.44 -22.03 5.90
CA THR A 116 12.99 -20.89 5.06
C THR A 116 13.36 -21.06 3.60
N THR A 117 13.70 -22.28 3.18
CA THR A 117 13.95 -22.65 1.79
C THR A 117 12.79 -23.47 1.24
N ILE A 118 12.41 -23.24 -0.01
CA ILE A 118 11.41 -24.04 -0.72
C ILE A 118 11.94 -24.46 -2.09
N ALA A 119 12.04 -25.77 -2.30
CA ALA A 119 12.40 -26.35 -3.59
C ALA A 119 11.12 -26.78 -4.32
N TRP A 120 10.88 -26.21 -5.50
CA TRP A 120 9.67 -26.39 -6.29
C TRP A 120 9.93 -27.22 -7.54
N GLU A 121 9.01 -28.13 -7.84
CA GLU A 121 8.98 -28.88 -9.09
C GLU A 121 7.60 -28.79 -9.73
N ALA A 122 7.55 -28.40 -11.00
CA ALA A 122 6.31 -28.37 -11.77
C ALA A 122 5.81 -29.80 -12.03
N THR A 123 4.59 -30.11 -11.59
CA THR A 123 3.92 -31.40 -11.82
C THR A 123 2.88 -31.32 -12.94
N GLY A 124 2.43 -30.10 -13.28
CA GLY A 124 1.53 -29.86 -14.40
C GLY A 124 1.83 -28.54 -15.09
N ILE A 125 1.90 -28.56 -16.42
CA ILE A 125 2.05 -27.37 -17.26
C ILE A 125 1.03 -27.49 -18.39
N VAL A 126 0.08 -26.56 -18.44
CA VAL A 126 -0.93 -26.47 -19.50
C VAL A 126 -0.83 -25.11 -20.19
N ARG A 127 -1.32 -25.04 -21.43
CA ARG A 127 -1.19 -23.85 -22.25
C ARG A 127 -2.41 -23.61 -23.14
N SER A 128 -2.68 -22.35 -23.44
CA SER A 128 -3.67 -21.95 -24.44
C SER A 128 -3.17 -22.26 -25.87
N PRO A 129 -4.07 -22.34 -26.86
CA PRO A 129 -3.67 -22.61 -28.25
C PRO A 129 -2.76 -21.53 -28.87
N SER A 130 -2.78 -20.30 -28.34
CA SER A 130 -2.00 -19.17 -28.84
C SER A 130 -0.66 -18.97 -28.11
N ALA A 131 -0.34 -19.82 -27.12
CA ALA A 131 0.94 -19.78 -26.45
C ALA A 131 2.08 -19.98 -27.48
N LYS A 132 3.11 -19.14 -27.44
CA LYS A 132 4.17 -19.16 -28.44
C LYS A 132 5.19 -20.29 -28.18
N PRO A 133 5.72 -20.94 -29.22
CA PRO A 133 6.90 -21.80 -29.08
C PRO A 133 8.18 -20.96 -28.90
N PRO A 134 9.27 -21.54 -28.38
CA PRO A 134 9.36 -22.92 -27.89
C PRO A 134 8.60 -23.09 -26.57
N HIS A 135 7.84 -24.18 -26.43
CA HIS A 135 7.02 -24.38 -25.24
C HIS A 135 7.88 -24.88 -24.08
N VAL A 136 7.63 -24.32 -22.89
CA VAL A 136 8.21 -24.85 -21.66
C VAL A 136 7.57 -26.21 -21.35
N THR A 137 8.42 -27.22 -21.14
CA THR A 137 8.03 -28.62 -20.91
C THR A 137 8.25 -29.07 -19.48
N GLN A 138 9.21 -28.45 -18.78
CA GLN A 138 9.52 -28.69 -17.38
C GLN A 138 10.15 -27.41 -16.81
N PHE A 139 9.94 -27.14 -15.52
CA PHE A 139 10.73 -26.15 -14.80
C PHE A 139 10.75 -26.42 -13.30
N THR A 140 11.75 -25.86 -12.63
CA THR A 140 11.97 -25.97 -11.18
C THR A 140 12.36 -24.61 -10.63
N ARG A 141 12.02 -24.36 -9.36
CA ARG A 141 12.42 -23.15 -8.64
C ARG A 141 13.09 -23.51 -7.34
N ASN A 142 14.03 -22.71 -6.89
CA ASN A 142 14.57 -22.82 -5.54
C ASN A 142 14.52 -21.46 -4.87
N TRP A 143 13.71 -21.32 -3.82
CA TRP A 143 13.51 -20.08 -3.07
C TRP A 143 14.25 -20.16 -1.75
N ILE A 144 15.10 -19.18 -1.45
CA ILE A 144 15.86 -19.07 -0.22
C ILE A 144 15.55 -17.73 0.41
N ILE A 145 14.90 -17.76 1.57
CA ILE A 145 14.51 -16.56 2.31
C ILE A 145 15.36 -16.45 3.56
N ASP A 146 15.94 -15.28 3.78
CA ASP A 146 16.60 -14.90 5.03
C ASP A 146 15.71 -13.85 5.72
N PRO A 147 14.94 -14.24 6.75
CA PRO A 147 14.11 -13.29 7.48
C PRO A 147 14.90 -12.25 8.28
N ALA A 148 16.12 -12.56 8.70
CA ALA A 148 16.95 -11.66 9.49
C ALA A 148 17.53 -10.54 8.61
N GLU A 149 18.11 -10.92 7.47
CA GLU A 149 18.65 -9.99 6.48
C GLU A 149 17.57 -9.41 5.56
N LYS A 150 16.32 -9.90 5.69
CA LYS A 150 15.17 -9.49 4.86
C LYS A 150 15.47 -9.68 3.38
N THR A 151 16.13 -10.77 3.01
CA THR A 151 16.46 -11.09 1.61
C THR A 151 15.66 -12.28 1.12
N PHE A 152 15.30 -12.26 -0.16
CA PHE A 152 14.70 -13.37 -0.89
C PHE A 152 15.53 -13.58 -2.14
N LYS A 153 16.21 -14.72 -2.20
CA LYS A 153 16.95 -15.15 -3.38
C LYS A 153 16.24 -16.31 -4.05
N TYR A 154 16.22 -16.34 -5.37
CA TYR A 154 15.77 -17.54 -6.07
C TYR A 154 16.48 -17.81 -7.37
N THR A 155 16.47 -19.08 -7.75
CA THR A 155 16.83 -19.55 -9.08
C THR A 155 15.61 -20.19 -9.75
N PHE A 156 15.51 -20.01 -11.06
CA PHE A 156 14.50 -20.65 -11.90
C PHE A 156 15.21 -21.37 -13.03
N SER A 157 14.93 -22.66 -13.21
CA SER A 157 15.44 -23.45 -14.31
C SER A 157 14.29 -23.97 -15.15
N MET A 158 14.44 -23.97 -16.48
CA MET A 158 13.41 -24.50 -17.37
C MET A 158 14.01 -25.35 -18.50
N ALA A 159 13.20 -26.29 -18.96
CA ALA A 159 13.36 -26.99 -20.22
C ALA A 159 12.29 -26.53 -21.20
N THR A 160 12.62 -26.57 -22.48
CA THR A 160 11.69 -26.29 -23.57
C THR A 160 11.65 -27.47 -24.55
N ASP A 161 10.76 -27.44 -25.53
CA ASP A 161 10.72 -28.43 -26.62
C ASP A 161 12.09 -28.71 -27.26
N ASN A 162 12.94 -27.68 -27.32
CA ASN A 162 14.21 -27.74 -28.06
C ASN A 162 15.45 -27.64 -27.17
N THR A 163 15.29 -27.49 -25.85
CA THR A 163 16.41 -27.20 -24.95
C THR A 163 16.21 -27.92 -23.61
N PRO A 164 17.19 -28.73 -23.14
CA PRO A 164 17.11 -29.42 -21.85
C PRO A 164 17.01 -28.47 -20.65
N LEU A 165 16.61 -29.02 -19.50
CA LEU A 165 16.48 -28.30 -18.23
C LEU A 165 17.81 -27.64 -17.85
N GLN A 166 17.78 -26.33 -17.69
CA GLN A 166 18.94 -25.55 -17.26
C GLN A 166 18.52 -24.21 -16.63
N PRO A 167 19.44 -23.50 -15.96
CA PRO A 167 19.14 -22.22 -15.34
C PRO A 167 18.66 -21.19 -16.36
N HIS A 168 17.66 -20.42 -15.95
CA HIS A 168 17.07 -19.35 -16.75
C HIS A 168 17.03 -18.00 -16.01
N LEU A 169 16.73 -18.00 -14.71
CA LEU A 169 16.69 -16.77 -13.90
C LEU A 169 17.51 -16.94 -12.62
N GLU A 170 18.19 -15.87 -12.22
CA GLU A 170 18.80 -15.68 -10.90
C GLU A 170 18.37 -14.33 -10.34
N VAL A 171 17.82 -14.31 -9.13
CA VAL A 171 17.16 -13.12 -8.58
C VAL A 171 17.53 -12.90 -7.13
N VAL A 172 17.73 -11.62 -6.77
CA VAL A 172 17.91 -11.15 -5.40
C VAL A 172 16.94 -10.00 -5.11
N LEU A 173 16.03 -10.24 -4.18
CA LEU A 173 15.04 -9.28 -3.71
C LEU A 173 15.29 -8.96 -2.23
N ASN A 174 14.87 -7.77 -1.84
CA ASN A 174 14.83 -7.36 -0.44
C ASN A 174 13.38 -7.17 -0.02
N LYS A 175 13.08 -7.44 1.25
CA LYS A 175 11.76 -7.21 1.79
C LYS A 175 11.50 -5.72 1.72
N PHE A 176 10.52 -5.36 0.91
CA PHE A 176 10.03 -4.02 0.86
C PHE A 176 9.23 -3.80 2.15
N LEU A 177 9.89 -3.21 3.14
CA LEU A 177 9.20 -2.64 4.27
C LEU A 177 8.68 -1.30 3.78
N PRO A 178 7.36 -1.13 3.55
CA PRO A 178 6.85 0.21 3.53
C PRO A 178 7.24 0.83 4.86
N HIS A 179 8.13 1.83 4.84
CA HIS A 179 8.23 2.75 5.94
C HIS A 179 6.81 3.32 6.12
N THR A 180 6.10 2.79 7.12
CA THR A 180 4.78 3.23 7.60
C THR A 180 3.68 3.42 6.54
N PHE A 181 2.66 2.56 6.59
CA PHE A 181 1.29 2.78 6.08
C PHE A 181 1.03 2.98 4.57
N LEU A 182 2.01 3.30 3.71
CA LEU A 182 1.72 3.70 2.32
C LEU A 182 1.47 2.57 1.28
N ALA A 183 2.05 1.37 1.41
CA ALA A 183 2.09 0.44 0.27
C ALA A 183 0.77 -0.28 -0.05
N THR A 184 -0.08 -0.57 0.95
CA THR A 184 -1.40 -1.17 0.67
C THR A 184 -2.32 -0.19 -0.07
N PHE A 185 -2.08 1.13 0.09
CA PHE A 185 -2.82 2.19 -0.61
C PHE A 185 -2.26 2.49 -2.02
N LEU A 186 -0.94 2.37 -2.21
CA LEU A 186 -0.30 2.58 -3.51
C LEU A 186 -0.65 1.53 -4.57
N LEU A 187 -0.95 0.28 -4.18
CA LEU A 187 -1.33 -0.76 -5.16
C LEU A 187 -2.72 -0.52 -5.78
N LEU A 188 -3.64 0.10 -5.03
CA LEU A 188 -4.93 0.58 -5.56
C LEU A 188 -4.77 1.87 -6.36
N ALA A 189 -3.82 2.75 -6.00
CA ALA A 189 -3.53 3.97 -6.72
C ALA A 189 -2.80 3.72 -8.06
N GLN A 190 -1.87 2.75 -8.13
CA GLN A 190 -1.10 2.45 -9.35
C GLN A 190 -1.96 1.88 -10.48
N TYR A 191 -3.11 1.26 -10.20
CA TYR A 191 -4.03 0.82 -11.25
C TYR A 191 -4.76 1.99 -11.96
N ASN A 192 -4.74 3.21 -11.38
CA ASN A 192 -5.40 4.40 -11.93
C ASN A 192 -4.46 5.57 -12.25
N LEU A 193 -3.14 5.43 -12.06
CA LEU A 193 -2.17 6.53 -12.23
C LEU A 193 -1.36 6.50 -13.54
N THR A 194 -1.74 5.67 -14.52
CA THR A 194 -1.07 5.70 -15.84
C THR A 194 -1.54 6.85 -16.75
N GLU A 195 -2.49 7.69 -16.31
CA GLU A 195 -2.94 8.86 -17.10
C GLU A 195 -3.02 10.21 -16.36
N ASN A 196 -2.61 10.34 -15.09
CA ASN A 196 -2.57 11.66 -14.47
C ASN A 196 -1.13 12.18 -14.34
N MET A 197 -0.84 13.20 -15.14
CA MET A 197 0.19 14.20 -14.88
C MET A 197 0.24 14.54 -13.38
N ALA A 198 1.42 14.86 -12.86
CA ALA A 198 1.63 15.36 -11.50
C ALA A 198 0.55 16.42 -11.15
N MET A 199 -0.51 16.01 -10.45
CA MET A 199 -1.63 16.89 -10.14
C MET A 199 -1.17 17.91 -9.11
N LYS A 200 -0.99 19.14 -9.56
CA LYS A 200 -0.73 20.27 -8.68
C LYS A 200 -2.04 20.75 -8.05
N LEU A 201 -2.25 20.36 -6.80
CA LEU A 201 -3.35 20.85 -5.98
C LEU A 201 -3.09 22.27 -5.44
N GLU A 202 -4.16 23.05 -5.34
CA GLU A 202 -4.20 24.32 -4.62
C GLU A 202 -4.88 24.11 -3.26
N LEU A 203 -4.21 24.51 -2.19
CA LEU A 203 -4.67 24.39 -0.79
C LEU A 203 -4.81 25.78 -0.18
N GLU A 204 -5.77 25.94 0.72
CA GLU A 204 -5.98 27.12 1.54
C GLU A 204 -5.78 26.75 3.01
N LEU A 205 -4.79 27.32 3.67
CA LEU A 205 -4.57 27.21 5.10
C LEU A 205 -5.47 28.23 5.80
N ASP A 206 -6.47 27.74 6.53
CA ASP A 206 -7.38 28.57 7.32
C ASP A 206 -6.64 29.25 8.49
N HIS A 207 -6.98 30.51 8.76
CA HIS A 207 -6.45 31.29 9.87
C HIS A 207 -7.12 30.95 11.21
N LEU A 208 -8.32 30.37 11.18
CA LEU A 208 -9.03 29.96 12.39
C LEU A 208 -8.47 28.63 12.92
N PRO A 209 -8.30 28.48 14.25
CA PRO A 209 -8.02 27.19 14.83
C PRO A 209 -9.29 26.34 14.93
N TYR A 210 -9.09 25.03 15.04
CA TYR A 210 -10.16 24.05 15.09
C TYR A 210 -10.09 23.22 16.37
N THR A 211 -11.28 22.79 16.80
CA THR A 211 -11.44 21.87 17.92
C THR A 211 -12.28 20.67 17.49
N ILE A 212 -11.85 19.49 17.92
CA ILE A 212 -12.57 18.23 17.67
C ILE A 212 -13.17 17.74 18.98
N HIS A 213 -14.48 17.56 18.97
CA HIS A 213 -15.26 17.00 20.07
C HIS A 213 -15.70 15.59 19.73
N ARG A 214 -15.64 14.68 20.69
CA ARG A 214 -16.23 13.34 20.62
C ARG A 214 -17.26 13.19 21.73
N PHE A 215 -18.52 13.09 21.38
CA PHE A 215 -19.62 12.79 22.31
C PHE A 215 -20.02 11.31 22.23
N PRO A 216 -20.63 10.76 23.30
CA PRO A 216 -21.34 9.48 23.21
C PRO A 216 -22.42 9.46 22.12
N PRO A 217 -22.72 8.30 21.51
CA PRO A 217 -23.70 8.18 20.43
C PRO A 217 -25.14 8.47 20.88
N SER A 218 -25.39 8.35 22.19
CA SER A 218 -26.67 8.65 22.84
C SER A 218 -26.81 10.09 23.30
N THR A 219 -25.81 10.96 23.07
CA THR A 219 -25.88 12.38 23.48
C THR A 219 -27.03 13.09 22.76
N PRO A 220 -27.95 13.76 23.47
CA PRO A 220 -29.03 14.52 22.86
C PRO A 220 -28.52 15.69 22.03
N ALA A 221 -29.18 15.98 20.92
CA ALA A 221 -28.81 17.09 20.04
C ALA A 221 -28.80 18.47 20.73
N SER A 222 -29.63 18.66 21.76
CA SER A 222 -29.64 19.87 22.58
C SER A 222 -28.32 20.17 23.29
N ILE A 223 -27.41 19.19 23.39
CA ILE A 223 -26.09 19.37 24.02
C ILE A 223 -25.06 19.92 23.03
N TYR A 224 -25.03 19.44 21.79
CA TYR A 224 -23.99 19.80 20.83
C TYR A 224 -24.42 20.80 19.75
N LEU A 225 -25.72 20.93 19.46
CA LEU A 225 -26.22 21.96 18.53
C LEU A 225 -25.90 23.40 18.98
N PRO A 226 -25.94 23.77 20.27
CA PRO A 226 -25.55 25.12 20.70
C PRO A 226 -24.09 25.48 20.41
N LEU A 227 -23.20 24.49 20.28
CA LEU A 227 -21.78 24.71 19.92
C LEU A 227 -21.59 25.07 18.45
N ILE A 228 -22.58 24.71 17.63
CA ILE A 228 -22.60 24.94 16.19
C ILE A 228 -23.27 26.27 15.86
N ASP A 229 -24.05 26.83 16.79
CA ASP A 229 -24.77 28.06 16.57
C ASP A 229 -23.79 29.21 16.29
N ASN A 230 -24.03 29.95 15.20
CA ASN A 230 -23.14 31.00 14.67
C ASN A 230 -21.76 30.55 14.15
N GLN A 231 -21.50 29.26 13.98
CA GLN A 231 -20.26 28.79 13.34
C GLN A 231 -20.35 28.91 11.82
N ALA A 232 -19.40 29.60 11.19
CA ALA A 232 -19.33 29.73 9.73
C ALA A 232 -19.01 28.38 9.04
N TRP A 233 -18.32 27.50 9.75
CA TRP A 233 -17.99 26.15 9.30
C TRP A 233 -17.98 25.17 10.47
N TYR A 234 -18.60 24.01 10.28
CA TYR A 234 -18.55 22.87 11.19
C TYR A 234 -18.78 21.56 10.41
N SER A 235 -18.39 20.44 11.02
CA SER A 235 -18.73 19.11 10.53
C SER A 235 -19.22 18.24 11.68
N ILE A 236 -20.32 17.51 11.45
CA ILE A 236 -20.88 16.56 12.40
C ILE A 236 -21.02 15.19 11.75
N THR A 237 -20.47 14.18 12.40
CA THR A 237 -20.60 12.77 11.99
C THR A 237 -21.12 11.98 13.17
N LYS A 238 -22.18 11.18 12.96
CA LYS A 238 -22.73 10.26 13.96
C LYS A 238 -22.56 8.83 13.50
N THR A 239 -21.97 8.01 14.36
CA THR A 239 -21.82 6.57 14.19
C THR A 239 -22.58 5.84 15.31
N PRO A 240 -22.73 4.51 15.25
CA PRO A 240 -23.20 3.73 16.40
C PRO A 240 -22.30 3.88 17.64
N GLU A 241 -21.03 4.26 17.46
CA GLU A 241 -20.03 4.32 18.51
C GLU A 241 -19.88 5.71 19.15
N GLU A 242 -20.11 6.79 18.41
CA GLU A 242 -19.89 8.17 18.87
C GLU A 242 -20.52 9.26 17.98
N ILE A 243 -20.40 10.52 18.41
CA ILE A 243 -20.67 11.70 17.59
C ILE A 243 -19.41 12.57 17.57
N SER A 244 -18.83 12.75 16.39
CA SER A 244 -17.68 13.62 16.14
C SER A 244 -18.17 14.97 15.64
N LEU A 245 -17.75 16.04 16.33
CA LEU A 245 -18.04 17.42 15.97
C LEU A 245 -16.73 18.20 15.80
N VAL A 246 -16.50 18.72 14.59
CA VAL A 246 -15.39 19.62 14.28
C VAL A 246 -15.94 21.02 14.11
N ILE A 247 -15.38 21.99 14.83
CA ILE A 247 -15.77 23.40 14.75
C ILE A 247 -14.54 24.28 14.58
N SER A 248 -14.70 25.37 13.83
CA SER A 248 -13.72 26.45 13.73
C SER A 248 -13.85 27.34 14.97
N HIS A 249 -12.98 27.14 15.97
CA HIS A 249 -13.13 27.82 17.26
C HIS A 249 -11.82 28.01 18.01
N HIS A 250 -11.61 29.23 18.55
CA HIS A 250 -10.59 29.50 19.54
C HIS A 250 -11.01 28.92 20.89
N TYR A 251 -10.42 27.79 21.27
CA TYR A 251 -10.69 27.11 22.54
C TYR A 251 -10.58 28.03 23.78
N ALA A 252 -9.80 29.11 23.71
CA ALA A 252 -9.67 30.09 24.79
C ALA A 252 -11.00 30.77 25.21
N ASP A 253 -12.00 30.81 24.33
CA ASP A 253 -13.34 31.38 24.62
C ASP A 253 -14.25 30.40 25.38
N THR A 254 -13.82 29.16 25.59
CA THR A 254 -14.65 28.09 26.20
C THR A 254 -14.51 27.95 27.71
N LYS A 255 -13.71 28.80 28.38
CA LYS A 255 -13.51 28.70 29.84
C LYS A 255 -14.80 28.87 30.67
N ASP A 256 -15.89 29.38 30.07
CA ASP A 256 -17.16 29.61 30.76
C ASP A 256 -18.27 28.57 30.48
N ASN A 257 -18.05 27.55 29.64
CA ASN A 257 -19.07 26.51 29.41
C ASN A 257 -18.59 25.12 29.84
N GLN A 258 -19.30 24.58 30.84
CA GLN A 258 -19.09 23.31 31.52
C GLN A 258 -19.01 22.11 30.55
N LEU A 259 -17.85 21.87 29.95
CA LEU A 259 -17.58 20.64 29.22
C LEU A 259 -16.45 19.90 29.93
N VAL A 260 -16.87 18.99 30.80
CA VAL A 260 -16.03 18.19 31.67
C VAL A 260 -15.20 17.24 30.79
N SER A 261 -13.88 17.43 30.76
CA SER A 261 -12.94 16.41 30.26
C SER A 261 -12.91 15.26 31.25
N GLY A 262 -13.70 14.23 30.98
CA GLY A 262 -13.66 12.99 31.74
C GLY A 262 -12.67 11.98 31.13
N SER A 263 -12.09 11.11 31.96
CA SER A 263 -11.07 10.13 31.59
C SER A 263 -11.63 8.78 31.11
N GLY A 264 -12.94 8.63 30.95
CA GLY A 264 -13.63 7.41 30.52
C GLY A 264 -14.00 7.36 29.02
N ASP A 265 -14.31 6.17 28.51
CA ASP A 265 -14.66 5.95 27.10
C ASP A 265 -16.06 6.45 26.71
N ASN A 266 -16.94 6.67 27.70
CA ASN A 266 -18.31 7.17 27.57
C ASN A 266 -18.47 8.66 27.90
N GLU A 267 -17.37 9.42 27.91
CA GLU A 267 -17.40 10.84 28.26
C GLU A 267 -17.12 11.72 27.03
N HIS A 268 -17.57 12.98 27.12
CA HIS A 268 -17.27 14.00 26.11
C HIS A 268 -15.78 14.30 26.12
N LYS A 269 -15.10 14.06 24.99
CA LYS A 269 -13.67 14.38 24.82
C LYS A 269 -13.52 15.60 23.92
N ILE A 270 -12.58 16.47 24.27
CA ILE A 270 -12.27 17.69 23.51
C ILE A 270 -10.79 17.69 23.17
N THR A 271 -10.48 17.91 21.90
CA THR A 271 -9.11 17.99 21.40
C THR A 271 -8.93 19.30 20.62
N PRO A 272 -8.39 20.35 21.24
CA PRO A 272 -8.08 21.61 20.56
C PRO A 272 -6.73 21.54 19.82
N GLY A 273 -6.32 22.68 19.24
CA GLY A 273 -4.99 22.89 18.64
C GLY A 273 -4.85 22.26 17.27
N TRP A 274 -5.82 22.49 16.39
CA TRP A 274 -5.81 22.02 15.01
C TRP A 274 -5.81 23.21 14.04
N SER A 275 -5.07 23.08 12.94
CA SER A 275 -5.11 24.00 11.79
C SER A 275 -5.63 23.23 10.58
N CYS A 276 -6.38 23.90 9.71
CA CYS A 276 -7.07 23.26 8.58
C CYS A 276 -6.51 23.70 7.23
N PHE A 277 -6.22 22.74 6.37
CA PHE A 277 -5.95 22.93 4.95
C PHE A 277 -7.18 22.51 4.14
N LYS A 278 -7.84 23.45 3.48
CA LYS A 278 -8.93 23.18 2.54
C LYS A 278 -8.36 22.94 1.15
N VAL A 279 -8.79 21.88 0.48
CA VAL A 279 -8.50 21.68 -0.95
C VAL A 279 -9.39 22.61 -1.78
N LYS A 280 -8.80 23.38 -2.70
CA LYS A 280 -9.55 24.36 -3.48
C LYS A 280 -10.28 23.70 -4.66
N GLY A 281 -11.52 24.12 -4.89
CA GLY A 281 -12.40 23.70 -5.99
C GLY A 281 -13.41 22.64 -5.56
N PRO A 282 -14.48 22.42 -6.36
CA PRO A 282 -15.19 21.16 -6.31
C PRO A 282 -14.30 20.06 -6.93
N LEU A 283 -14.01 19.03 -6.16
CA LEU A 283 -13.35 17.81 -6.55
C LEU A 283 -14.38 16.91 -7.24
N ASP A 284 -14.18 16.65 -8.52
CA ASP A 284 -14.96 15.68 -9.27
C ASP A 284 -14.74 14.27 -8.67
N PHE A 285 -15.82 13.49 -8.49
CA PHE A 285 -15.73 12.11 -7.96
C PHE A 285 -14.90 11.16 -8.83
N SER A 286 -14.59 11.53 -10.07
CA SER A 286 -13.64 10.82 -10.94
C SER A 286 -12.18 11.01 -10.52
N TYR A 287 -11.86 12.00 -9.69
CA TYR A 287 -10.52 12.19 -9.16
C TYR A 287 -10.19 11.16 -8.08
N VAL A 288 -9.50 10.11 -8.50
CA VAL A 288 -8.96 9.10 -7.59
C VAL A 288 -7.56 9.49 -7.14
N GLY A 289 -7.27 9.32 -5.85
CA GLY A 289 -5.92 9.42 -5.30
C GLY A 289 -5.52 10.76 -4.69
N ILE A 290 -6.40 11.78 -4.68
CA ILE A 290 -6.13 13.07 -4.02
C ILE A 290 -5.78 12.87 -2.55
N MET A 291 -6.65 12.20 -1.79
CA MET A 291 -6.41 11.95 -0.38
C MET A 291 -5.21 11.04 -0.12
N ALA A 292 -4.93 10.09 -1.00
CA ALA A 292 -3.74 9.25 -0.90
C ALA A 292 -2.45 10.06 -1.07
N ASN A 293 -2.44 11.01 -2.01
CA ASN A 293 -1.33 11.93 -2.22
C ASN A 293 -1.16 12.87 -1.02
N LEU A 294 -2.19 13.59 -0.60
CA LEU A 294 -2.11 14.58 0.49
C LEU A 294 -1.74 13.93 1.84
N SER A 295 -2.39 12.82 2.20
CA SER A 295 -2.05 12.10 3.44
C SER A 295 -0.67 11.43 3.36
N GLY A 296 -0.23 11.01 2.17
CA GLY A 296 1.11 10.49 1.94
C GLY A 296 2.20 11.51 2.26
N VAL A 297 2.07 12.73 1.73
CA VAL A 297 3.00 13.85 1.99
C VAL A 297 3.13 14.14 3.48
N LEU A 298 2.01 14.15 4.20
CA LEU A 298 2.00 14.43 5.65
C LEU A 298 2.58 13.26 6.46
N ALA A 299 2.29 12.01 6.06
CA ALA A 299 2.85 10.82 6.70
C ALA A 299 4.39 10.75 6.56
N GLU A 300 4.96 11.10 5.40
CA GLU A 300 6.41 11.16 5.17
C GLU A 300 7.10 12.18 6.10
N ASN A 301 6.38 13.21 6.54
CA ASN A 301 6.84 14.23 7.48
C ASN A 301 6.42 13.93 8.94
N SER A 302 5.90 12.72 9.23
CA SER A 302 5.40 12.33 10.56
C SER A 302 4.33 13.29 11.13
N ILE A 303 3.48 13.83 10.26
CA ILE A 303 2.39 14.75 10.63
C ILE A 303 1.07 13.96 10.65
N SER A 304 0.47 13.86 11.84
CA SER A 304 -0.85 13.24 11.99
C SER A 304 -1.95 14.11 11.40
N VAL A 305 -2.96 13.47 10.81
CA VAL A 305 -4.08 14.16 10.14
C VAL A 305 -5.43 13.76 10.71
N PHE A 306 -6.39 14.67 10.62
CA PHE A 306 -7.81 14.40 10.72
C PHE A 306 -8.49 14.97 9.47
N VAL A 307 -9.31 14.18 8.78
CA VAL A 307 -9.85 14.54 7.46
C VAL A 307 -11.37 14.68 7.54
N VAL A 308 -11.90 15.75 6.94
CA VAL A 308 -13.32 15.97 6.74
C VAL A 308 -13.58 16.16 5.26
N SER A 309 -14.41 15.32 4.68
CA SER A 309 -14.87 15.45 3.29
C SER A 309 -16.26 16.06 3.22
N THR A 310 -16.49 16.93 2.25
CA THR A 310 -17.82 17.38 1.83
C THR A 310 -18.16 16.79 0.46
N TYR A 311 -19.32 17.16 -0.08
CA TYR A 311 -19.66 16.80 -1.46
C TYR A 311 -18.66 17.38 -2.46
N ASP A 312 -18.22 18.62 -2.20
CA ASP A 312 -17.36 19.36 -3.14
C ASP A 312 -15.89 19.22 -2.82
N THR A 313 -15.46 19.09 -1.56
CA THR A 313 -14.01 19.14 -1.28
C THR A 313 -13.62 18.49 0.03
N ASP A 314 -12.31 18.35 0.23
CA ASP A 314 -11.70 17.82 1.44
C ASP A 314 -11.05 18.93 2.28
N TYR A 315 -11.10 18.72 3.59
CA TYR A 315 -10.49 19.54 4.63
C TYR A 315 -9.54 18.65 5.43
N ILE A 316 -8.27 19.03 5.50
CA ILE A 316 -7.21 18.27 6.15
C ILE A 316 -6.74 19.06 7.37
N LEU A 317 -7.06 18.54 8.54
CA LEU A 317 -6.65 19.12 9.81
C LEU A 317 -5.36 18.48 10.28
N VAL A 318 -4.40 19.31 10.68
CA VAL A 318 -3.14 18.91 11.33
C VAL A 318 -3.03 19.60 12.68
N LYS A 319 -2.12 19.13 13.54
CA LYS A 319 -1.82 19.85 14.78
C LYS A 319 -1.23 21.23 14.47
N GLU A 320 -1.67 22.23 15.22
CA GLU A 320 -1.34 23.64 15.00
C GLU A 320 0.18 23.89 15.00
N ASP A 321 0.91 23.23 15.91
CA ASP A 321 2.37 23.26 15.99
C ASP A 321 3.07 22.64 14.77
N LYS A 322 2.34 21.87 13.95
CA LYS A 322 2.79 21.23 12.71
C LYS A 322 2.28 21.90 11.44
N ALA A 323 1.45 22.94 11.54
CA ALA A 323 0.84 23.59 10.37
C ALA A 323 1.88 24.14 9.38
N MET A 324 2.92 24.81 9.88
CA MET A 324 3.98 25.37 9.01
C MET A 324 4.87 24.29 8.39
N GLU A 325 5.04 23.16 9.07
CA GLU A 325 5.77 21.99 8.53
C GLU A 325 4.96 21.33 7.42
N ALA A 326 3.66 21.12 7.64
CA ALA A 326 2.71 20.61 6.65
C ALA A 326 2.67 21.49 5.39
N LYS A 327 2.60 22.81 5.57
CA LYS A 327 2.65 23.78 4.47
C LYS A 327 3.90 23.57 3.59
N LYS A 328 5.08 23.54 4.22
CA LYS A 328 6.35 23.34 3.51
C LYS A 328 6.41 21.98 2.80
N ALA A 329 5.88 20.93 3.42
CA ALA A 329 5.83 19.60 2.84
C ALA A 329 4.98 19.59 1.55
N PHE A 330 3.79 20.19 1.58
CA PHE A 330 2.95 20.32 0.40
C PHE A 330 3.61 21.15 -0.71
N GLU A 331 4.22 22.29 -0.36
CA GLU A 331 4.96 23.13 -1.32
C GLU A 331 6.16 22.38 -1.93
N GLY A 332 6.86 21.56 -1.14
CA GLY A 332 8.03 20.79 -1.56
C GLY A 332 7.74 19.73 -2.63
N VAL A 333 6.51 19.21 -2.69
CA VAL A 333 6.06 18.28 -3.74
C VAL A 333 5.32 18.97 -4.90
N GLY A 334 5.27 20.31 -4.89
CA GLY A 334 4.77 21.12 -5.98
C GLY A 334 3.34 21.62 -5.83
N HIS A 335 2.64 21.33 -4.72
CA HIS A 335 1.34 21.96 -4.41
C HIS A 335 1.53 23.45 -4.08
N SER A 336 0.45 24.24 -4.19
CA SER A 336 0.47 25.63 -3.73
C SER A 336 -0.43 25.79 -2.51
N VAL A 337 0.11 26.40 -1.45
CA VAL A 337 -0.65 26.69 -0.23
C VAL A 337 -0.78 28.20 -0.06
N GLN A 338 -2.01 28.71 -0.09
CA GLN A 338 -2.33 30.10 0.26
C GLN A 338 -2.82 30.15 1.70
N SER A 339 -2.49 31.20 2.44
CA SER A 339 -3.10 31.44 3.75
C SER A 339 -4.36 32.27 3.54
N SER A 340 -5.46 31.92 4.20
CA SER A 340 -6.65 32.77 4.22
C SER A 340 -6.34 34.08 4.96
N LEU A 341 -6.95 35.17 4.49
CA LEU A 341 -6.78 36.52 5.06
C LEU A 341 -7.62 36.72 6.32
#